data_AF-A0A127SL28-F1
#
_entry.id   AF-A0A127SL28-F1
#
_cell.length_a   1.000
_cell.length_b   1.000
_cell.length_c   1.000
_cell.angle_alpha   90.00
_cell.angle_beta   90.00
_cell.angle_gamma   90.00
#
_symmetry.space_group_name_H-M   'P 1'
#
loop_
_entity.id
_entity.type
_entity.pdbx_description
1 polymer ?
#
loop_
_entity_poly.entity_id
_entity_poly.type
_entity_poly.pdbx_seq_one_letter_code
_entity_poly.pdbx_strand_id
1 'polypeptide(L)'
;SSTMNARCAGSWESSCTAWPSPCCGIPRAIVADIQRGRLLDATAEVIAAEGYLATTVHMILKRAGISRRTFYELFEDKEDCFLQTYQEAADHVVDLVKRSCAEGGTPERRIESGLRAMLDFAKREPSVARVCIVEVMDG
;
A
#
# COMPACT_ATOMS: atom_id res chain seq x y z
N SER A 1 -43.29 17.01 -21.63
CA SER A 1 -42.67 18.02 -22.50
C SER A 1 -41.26 18.29 -21.96
N SER A 2 -40.19 17.71 -22.53
CA SER A 2 -39.45 18.15 -23.75
C SER A 2 -39.08 19.63 -23.68
N THR A 3 -37.82 20.10 -23.82
CA THR A 3 -36.68 19.72 -24.71
C THR A 3 -35.41 20.44 -24.16
N MET A 4 -34.24 19.81 -23.95
CA MET A 4 -33.14 19.48 -24.88
C MET A 4 -32.35 20.67 -25.47
N ASN A 5 -31.05 20.81 -25.13
CA ASN A 5 -29.92 21.11 -26.05
C ASN A 5 -28.57 21.04 -25.29
N ALA A 6 -27.81 19.94 -25.33
CA ALA A 6 -26.80 19.50 -26.32
C ALA A 6 -25.45 20.25 -26.29
N ARG A 7 -24.43 19.59 -25.71
CA ARG A 7 -23.07 19.48 -26.28
C ARG A 7 -22.24 18.39 -25.59
N CYS A 8 -22.50 17.14 -25.97
CA CYS A 8 -21.54 16.04 -25.87
C CYS A 8 -21.23 15.60 -27.30
N ALA A 9 -19.98 15.80 -27.74
CA ALA A 9 -19.46 15.30 -29.00
C ALA A 9 -18.11 14.65 -28.69
N GLY A 10 -18.10 13.32 -28.69
CA GLY A 10 -16.93 12.50 -28.35
C GLY A 10 -17.24 11.00 -28.32
N SER A 11 -17.98 10.52 -29.33
CA SER A 11 -18.09 9.15 -29.84
C SER A 11 -17.35 8.03 -29.09
N TRP A 12 -18.01 7.37 -28.12
CA TRP A 12 -17.68 5.98 -27.75
C TRP A 12 -18.87 5.16 -27.26
N GLU A 13 -20.11 5.40 -27.72
CA GLU A 13 -21.23 4.53 -27.36
C GLU A 13 -21.96 4.07 -28.61
N SER A 14 -21.62 2.86 -29.06
CA SER A 14 -22.56 1.98 -29.76
C SER A 14 -22.04 0.54 -29.66
N SER A 15 -22.79 -0.29 -28.94
CA SER A 15 -22.64 -1.73 -28.72
C SER A 15 -21.65 -2.21 -27.64
N CYS A 16 -22.11 -2.25 -26.38
CA CYS A 16 -21.83 -3.37 -25.47
C CYS A 16 -22.79 -3.38 -24.27
N THR A 17 -24.10 -3.46 -24.55
CA THR A 17 -25.13 -3.78 -23.53
C THR A 17 -25.31 -5.30 -23.42
N ALA A 18 -24.43 -5.97 -22.65
CA ALA A 18 -24.63 -7.29 -22.04
C ALA A 18 -23.44 -7.59 -21.09
N TRP A 19 -23.67 -7.73 -19.79
CA TRP A 19 -22.64 -8.08 -18.78
C TRP A 19 -22.29 -9.59 -18.80
N PRO A 20 -21.25 -10.08 -18.09
CA PRO A 20 -19.96 -9.48 -17.71
C PRO A 20 -18.78 -10.34 -18.24
N SER A 21 -17.72 -9.75 -18.79
CA SER A 21 -16.47 -10.47 -19.08
C SER A 21 -15.24 -9.56 -18.94
N PRO A 22 -14.09 -10.12 -18.54
CA PRO A 22 -13.09 -9.46 -17.69
C PRO A 22 -12.02 -8.66 -18.46
N CYS A 23 -12.38 -8.12 -19.62
CA CYS A 23 -11.40 -7.54 -20.55
C CYS A 23 -11.51 -6.02 -20.67
N CYS A 24 -11.93 -5.30 -19.62
CA CYS A 24 -11.56 -3.89 -19.58
C CYS A 24 -10.03 -3.84 -19.51
N GLY A 25 -9.40 -3.21 -20.50
CA GLY A 25 -7.95 -3.06 -20.56
C GLY A 25 -7.50 -2.14 -19.44
N ILE A 26 -7.33 -2.68 -18.24
CA ILE A 26 -6.72 -1.95 -17.12
C ILE A 26 -5.36 -1.47 -17.62
N PRO A 27 -5.08 -0.15 -17.58
CA PRO A 27 -3.78 0.37 -17.96
C PRO A 27 -2.68 -0.39 -17.23
N ARG A 28 -1.59 -0.72 -17.95
CA ARG A 28 -0.46 -1.46 -17.37
C ARG A 28 0.08 -0.82 -16.10
N ALA A 29 0.04 0.51 -16.00
CA ALA A 29 0.41 1.25 -14.80
C ALA A 29 -0.45 0.86 -13.58
N ILE A 30 -1.77 0.77 -13.73
CA ILE A 30 -2.66 0.38 -12.63
C ILE A 30 -2.40 -1.08 -12.21
N VAL A 31 -2.14 -1.98 -13.17
CA VAL A 31 -1.78 -3.37 -12.86
C VAL A 31 -0.46 -3.43 -12.09
N ALA A 32 0.54 -2.64 -12.51
CA ALA A 32 1.82 -2.53 -11.83
C ALA A 32 1.67 -2.00 -10.41
N ASP A 33 0.84 -0.97 -10.18
CA ASP A 33 0.57 -0.41 -8.86
C ASP A 33 -0.10 -1.44 -7.92
N ILE A 34 -1.09 -2.18 -8.43
CA ILE A 34 -1.74 -3.25 -7.66
C ILE A 34 -0.76 -4.36 -7.31
N GLN A 35 0.11 -4.74 -8.26
CA GLN A 35 1.15 -5.75 -8.03
C GLN A 35 2.20 -5.27 -7.04
N ARG A 36 2.60 -4.00 -7.13
CA ARG A 36 3.51 -3.36 -6.18
C ARG A 36 2.93 -3.40 -4.77
N GLY A 37 1.69 -2.95 -4.58
CA GLY A 37 1.02 -3.01 -3.26
C GLY A 37 0.99 -4.42 -2.67
N ARG A 38 0.64 -5.43 -3.48
CA ARG A 38 0.66 -6.85 -3.04
C ARG A 38 2.04 -7.35 -2.64
N LEU A 39 3.10 -6.88 -3.30
CA LEU A 39 4.48 -7.24 -2.94
C LEU A 39 4.87 -6.59 -1.62
N LEU A 40 4.51 -5.33 -1.38
CA LEU A 40 4.80 -4.62 -0.14
C LEU A 40 4.06 -5.26 1.05
N ASP A 41 2.77 -5.56 0.90
CA ASP A 41 1.97 -6.26 1.91
C ASP A 41 2.59 -7.63 2.26
N ALA A 42 2.93 -8.41 1.22
CA ALA A 42 3.55 -9.71 1.39
C ALA A 42 4.93 -9.62 2.08
N THR A 43 5.72 -8.61 1.75
CA THR A 43 7.02 -8.35 2.38
C THR A 43 6.86 -8.06 3.87
N ALA A 44 5.94 -7.16 4.23
CA ALA A 44 5.66 -6.84 5.63
C ALA A 44 5.23 -8.08 6.43
N GLU A 45 4.36 -8.92 5.87
CA GLU A 45 3.90 -10.14 6.52
C GLU A 45 5.01 -11.19 6.69
N VAL A 46 5.84 -11.41 5.67
CA VAL A 46 6.92 -12.41 5.74
C VAL A 46 7.99 -11.98 6.73
N ILE A 47 8.38 -10.70 6.73
CA ILE A 47 9.37 -10.17 7.67
C ILE A 47 8.82 -10.22 9.09
N ALA A 48 7.53 -9.92 9.28
CA ALA A 48 6.90 -10.03 10.58
C ALA A 48 6.80 -11.47 11.11
N ALA A 49 6.78 -12.48 10.24
CA ALA A 49 6.78 -13.88 10.64
C ALA A 49 8.20 -14.41 10.91
N GLU A 50 9.13 -14.14 10.01
CA GLU A 50 10.43 -14.84 9.94
C GLU A 50 11.63 -13.95 10.29
N GLY A 51 11.44 -12.62 10.31
CA GLY A 51 12.51 -11.63 10.41
C GLY A 51 13.17 -11.32 9.06
N TYR A 52 13.82 -10.16 8.96
CA TYR A 52 14.41 -9.71 7.69
C TYR A 52 15.52 -10.64 7.18
N LEU A 53 16.43 -11.11 8.04
CA LEU A 53 17.55 -11.96 7.62
C LEU A 53 17.09 -13.30 7.03
N ALA A 54 16.06 -13.92 7.60
CA ALA A 54 15.51 -15.19 7.10
C ALA A 54 14.58 -15.03 5.90
N THR A 55 14.12 -13.81 5.62
CA THR A 55 13.22 -13.52 4.50
C THR A 55 13.95 -13.70 3.15
N THR A 56 13.31 -14.40 2.22
CA THR A 56 13.79 -14.58 0.84
C THR A 56 12.79 -14.03 -0.18
N VAL A 57 13.29 -13.60 -1.34
CA VAL A 57 12.44 -13.17 -2.48
C VAL A 57 11.41 -14.25 -2.83
N HIS A 58 11.79 -15.53 -2.77
CA HIS A 58 10.86 -16.63 -3.06
C HIS A 58 9.66 -16.67 -2.11
N MET A 59 9.86 -16.40 -0.82
CA MET A 59 8.78 -16.37 0.18
C MET A 59 7.81 -15.22 -0.10
N ILE A 60 8.35 -14.03 -0.43
CA ILE A 60 7.56 -12.85 -0.80
C ILE A 60 6.72 -13.16 -2.05
N LEU A 61 7.33 -13.69 -3.11
CA LEU A 61 6.64 -14.05 -4.36
C LEU A 61 5.52 -15.06 -4.11
N LYS A 62 5.78 -16.09 -3.30
CA LYS A 62 4.80 -17.13 -2.96
C LYS A 62 3.61 -16.54 -2.19
N ARG A 63 3.86 -15.59 -1.29
CA ARG A 63 2.84 -14.91 -0.50
C ARG A 63 2.00 -13.94 -1.36
N ALA A 64 2.66 -13.15 -2.21
CA ALA A 64 2.01 -12.16 -3.07
C ALA A 64 1.27 -12.77 -4.28
N GLY A 65 1.62 -14.00 -4.68
CA GLY A 65 1.10 -14.64 -5.89
C GLY A 65 1.60 -13.96 -7.18
N ILE A 66 2.80 -13.38 -7.14
CA ILE A 66 3.40 -12.62 -8.23
C ILE A 66 4.60 -13.37 -8.83
N SER A 67 4.81 -13.21 -10.13
CA SER A 67 5.92 -13.86 -10.82
C SER A 67 7.26 -13.22 -10.48
N ARG A 68 8.34 -14.01 -10.51
CA ARG A 68 9.71 -13.49 -10.30
C ARG A 68 10.06 -12.39 -11.32
N ARG A 69 9.62 -12.54 -12.58
CA ARG A 69 9.87 -11.54 -13.62
C ARG A 69 9.25 -10.19 -13.23
N THR A 70 7.98 -10.20 -12.82
CA THR A 70 7.25 -8.99 -12.41
C THR A 70 7.88 -8.33 -11.19
N PHE A 71 8.41 -9.11 -10.24
CA PHE A 71 9.13 -8.55 -9.11
C PHE A 71 10.34 -7.73 -9.55
N TYR A 72 11.18 -8.28 -10.43
CA TYR A 72 12.35 -7.55 -10.95
C TYR A 72 12.02 -6.45 -11.97
N GLU A 73 10.76 -6.36 -12.42
CA GLU A 73 10.26 -5.19 -13.17
C GLU A 73 9.86 -4.04 -12.22
N LEU A 74 9.60 -4.32 -10.94
CA LEU A 74 9.12 -3.36 -9.93
C LEU A 74 10.18 -3.00 -8.88
N PHE A 75 11.12 -3.91 -8.61
CA PHE A 75 12.14 -3.78 -7.57
C PHE A 75 13.49 -4.29 -8.06
N GLU A 76 14.57 -3.68 -7.60
CA GLU A 76 15.92 -4.12 -7.94
C GLU A 76 16.27 -5.45 -7.25
N ASP A 77 15.99 -5.53 -5.96
CA ASP A 77 16.29 -6.69 -5.14
C ASP A 77 15.39 -6.79 -3.89
N LYS A 78 15.76 -7.66 -2.96
CA LYS A 78 15.06 -7.85 -1.68
C LYS A 78 15.14 -6.59 -0.81
N GLU A 79 16.29 -5.92 -0.79
CA GLU A 79 16.55 -4.77 0.05
C GLU A 79 15.74 -3.56 -0.43
N ASP A 80 15.71 -3.30 -1.73
CA ASP A 80 14.85 -2.26 -2.33
C ASP A 80 13.37 -2.49 -2.03
N CYS A 81 12.88 -3.74 -2.21
CA CYS A 81 11.50 -4.08 -1.86
C CYS A 81 11.19 -3.86 -0.37
N PHE A 82 12.14 -4.19 0.50
CA PHE A 82 12.02 -3.95 1.93
C PHE A 82 12.02 -2.46 2.28
N LEU A 83 12.97 -1.69 1.75
CA LEU A 83 13.09 -0.25 2.00
C LEU A 83 11.83 0.49 1.56
N GLN A 84 11.26 0.15 0.41
CA GLN A 84 10.00 0.73 -0.04
C GLN A 84 8.83 0.32 0.87
N THR A 85 8.80 -0.93 1.35
CA THR A 85 7.79 -1.39 2.32
C THR A 85 7.89 -0.59 3.61
N TYR A 86 9.11 -0.38 4.11
CA TYR A 86 9.39 0.41 5.31
C TYR A 86 9.01 1.88 5.12
N GLN A 87 9.36 2.49 3.98
CA GLN A 87 9.05 3.88 3.69
C GLN A 87 7.53 4.12 3.66
N GLU A 88 6.76 3.27 2.99
CA GLU A 88 5.31 3.40 2.96
C GLU A 88 4.67 3.23 4.34
N ALA A 89 5.17 2.27 5.12
CA ALA A 89 4.75 2.07 6.49
C ALA A 89 5.04 3.30 7.37
N ALA A 90 6.26 3.83 7.29
CA ALA A 90 6.67 5.00 8.05
C ALA A 90 5.86 6.24 7.65
N ASP A 91 5.66 6.46 6.35
CA ASP A 91 4.86 7.57 5.85
C ASP A 91 3.40 7.47 6.32
N HIS A 92 2.82 6.28 6.32
CA HIS A 92 1.47 6.05 6.85
C HIS A 92 1.37 6.45 8.32
N VAL A 93 2.33 6.00 9.16
CA VAL A 93 2.36 6.33 10.59
C VAL A 93 2.53 7.83 10.80
N VAL A 94 3.46 8.46 10.08
CA VAL A 94 3.70 9.90 10.15
C VAL A 94 2.44 10.68 9.79
N ASP A 95 1.73 10.27 8.74
CA ASP A 95 0.48 10.89 8.32
C ASP A 95 -0.63 10.73 9.37
N LEU A 96 -0.77 9.55 9.94
CA LEU A 96 -1.74 9.26 11.01
C LEU A 96 -1.48 10.15 12.23
N VAL A 97 -0.21 10.25 12.66
CA VAL A 97 0.19 11.10 13.79
C VAL A 97 -0.03 12.58 13.47
N LYS A 98 0.35 13.05 12.28
CA LYS A 98 0.13 14.44 11.85
C LYS A 98 -1.35 14.80 11.88
N ARG A 99 -2.23 13.93 11.36
CA ARG A 99 -3.69 14.15 11.36
C ARG A 99 -4.23 14.20 12.79
N SER A 100 -3.81 13.28 13.65
CA SER A 100 -4.25 13.22 15.06
C SER A 100 -3.78 14.44 15.85
N CYS A 101 -2.58 14.95 15.56
CA CYS A 101 -2.05 16.18 16.15
C CYS A 101 -2.71 17.46 15.60
N ALA A 102 -3.44 17.40 14.48
CA ALA A 102 -4.09 18.55 13.87
C ALA A 102 -5.50 18.81 14.44
N GLU A 103 -6.03 17.92 15.28
CA GLU A 103 -7.38 18.01 15.88
C GLU A 103 -7.55 19.16 16.91
N GLY A 104 -6.53 20.02 17.07
CA GLY A 104 -6.56 21.17 17.96
C GLY A 104 -6.33 20.81 19.44
N GLY A 105 -6.46 21.80 20.32
CA GLY A 105 -6.23 21.63 21.76
C GLY A 105 -4.82 21.99 22.23
N THR A 106 -4.54 21.72 23.51
CA THR A 106 -3.25 22.05 24.13
C THR A 106 -2.13 21.15 23.59
N PRO A 107 -0.85 21.57 23.68
CA PRO A 107 0.28 20.74 23.27
C PRO A 107 0.26 19.32 23.87
N GLU A 108 -0.14 19.19 25.13
CA GLU A 108 -0.22 17.92 25.85
C GLU A 108 -1.26 16.99 25.24
N ARG A 109 -2.43 17.53 24.86
CA ARG A 109 -3.49 16.77 24.20
C ARG A 109 -3.08 16.32 22.81
N ARG A 110 -2.33 17.14 22.08
CA ARG A 110 -1.81 16.77 20.76
C ARG A 110 -0.79 15.63 20.87
N ILE A 111 0.09 15.67 21.87
CA ILE A 111 1.04 14.59 22.17
C ILE A 111 0.27 13.31 22.54
N GLU A 112 -0.74 13.41 23.41
CA GLU A 112 -1.59 12.26 23.79
C GLU A 112 -2.27 11.64 22.56
N SER A 113 -2.89 12.45 21.70
CA SER A 113 -3.55 12.00 20.47
C SER A 113 -2.57 11.34 19.49
N GLY A 114 -1.38 11.94 19.29
CA GLY A 114 -0.35 11.37 18.42
C GLY A 114 0.16 10.01 18.92
N LEU A 115 0.46 9.91 20.22
CA LEU A 115 0.90 8.65 20.84
C LEU A 115 -0.19 7.58 20.76
N ARG A 116 -1.45 7.94 21.03
CA ARG A 116 -2.58 7.01 20.93
C ARG A 116 -2.73 6.49 19.51
N ALA A 117 -2.65 7.36 18.51
CA ALA A 117 -2.73 6.97 17.11
C ALA A 117 -1.61 5.99 16.72
N MET A 118 -0.37 6.27 17.13
CA MET A 118 0.76 5.38 16.90
C MET A 118 0.58 4.00 17.56
N LEU A 119 0.10 3.95 18.81
CA LEU A 119 -0.18 2.69 19.51
C LEU A 119 -1.35 1.91 18.89
N ASP A 120 -2.39 2.61 18.45
CA ASP A 120 -3.53 2.00 17.76
C ASP A 120 -3.12 1.41 16.40
N PHE A 121 -2.23 2.08 15.68
CA PHE A 121 -1.61 1.54 14.46
C PHE A 121 -0.83 0.26 14.78
N ALA A 122 0.05 0.29 15.78
CA ALA A 122 0.82 -0.88 16.18
C ALA A 122 -0.05 -2.08 16.58
N LYS A 123 -1.23 -1.82 17.15
CA LYS A 123 -2.21 -2.85 17.47
C LYS A 123 -2.93 -3.41 16.24
N ARG A 124 -3.24 -2.57 15.24
CA ARG A 124 -3.96 -2.97 14.03
C ARG A 124 -3.08 -3.70 13.03
N GLU A 125 -1.84 -3.24 12.90
CA GLU A 125 -0.88 -3.71 11.90
C GLU A 125 0.43 -4.14 12.60
N PRO A 126 0.40 -5.22 13.41
CA PRO A 126 1.55 -5.63 14.22
C PRO A 126 2.75 -6.03 13.37
N SER A 127 2.54 -6.52 12.14
CA SER A 127 3.60 -6.86 11.21
C SER A 127 4.36 -5.63 10.73
N VAL A 128 3.62 -4.61 10.29
CA VAL A 128 4.15 -3.35 9.79
C VAL A 128 4.83 -2.57 10.93
N ALA A 129 4.20 -2.52 12.10
CA ALA A 129 4.79 -1.88 13.27
C ALA A 129 6.08 -2.57 13.74
N ARG A 130 6.18 -3.90 13.65
CA ARG A 130 7.41 -4.62 13.97
C ARG A 130 8.55 -4.22 13.02
N VAL A 131 8.27 -4.07 11.73
CA VAL A 131 9.24 -3.57 10.74
C VAL A 131 9.71 -2.15 11.09
N CYS A 132 8.79 -1.26 11.46
CA CYS A 132 9.15 0.12 11.82
C CYS A 132 9.92 0.24 13.16
N ILE A 133 9.60 -0.60 14.15
CA ILE A 133 10.12 -0.46 15.53
C ILE A 133 11.41 -1.27 15.75
N VAL A 134 11.52 -2.47 15.17
CA VAL A 134 12.62 -3.40 15.46
C VAL A 134 13.84 -3.14 14.57
N GLU A 135 13.65 -2.79 13.30
CA GLU A 135 14.76 -2.74 12.34
C GLU A 135 15.59 -1.44 12.46
N VAL A 136 15.08 -0.42 13.16
CA VAL A 136 15.86 0.79 13.53
C VAL A 136 16.93 0.47 14.60
N MET A 137 16.82 -0.67 15.28
CA MET A 137 17.71 -1.06 16.38
C MET A 137 18.78 -2.09 16.01
N ASP A 138 18.69 -2.73 14.85
CA ASP A 138 19.62 -3.78 14.39
C ASP A 138 20.61 -3.30 13.30
N GLY A 139 20.76 -1.98 13.14
CA GLY A 139 21.72 -1.32 12.24
C GLY A 139 22.95 -0.75 12.94
#